data_AF-A0A955Q8T5-F1
#
_entry.id   AF-A0A955Q8T5-F1
#
_cell.length_a   1.000
_cell.length_b   1.000
_cell.length_c   1.000
_cell.angle_alpha   90.00
_cell.angle_beta   90.00
_cell.angle_gamma   90.00
#
_symmetry.space_group_name_H-M   'P 1'
#
loop_
_entity.id
_entity.type
_entity.pdbx_description
1 polymer ?
#
loop_
_entity_poly.entity_id
_entity_poly.type
_entity_poly.pdbx_seq_one_letter_code
_entity_poly.pdbx_strand_id
1 'polypeptide(L)'
;METGKTDEGIAASLKQQLGNNSDITDLQVKGPLLKMHVTPAMSHRLAADRERGRKIVLMLMAQMKKLTGRADVAVWVYSENQKFIEGNVKVFGGDNVNYLFDL
;
A
#
# COMPACT_ATOMS: atom_id res chain seq x y z
N MET A 1 19.11 19.82 5.41
CA MET A 1 17.66 19.82 5.16
C MET A 1 17.40 18.76 4.11
N GLU A 2 16.91 17.58 4.51
CA GLU A 2 16.50 16.56 3.53
C GLU A 2 15.24 17.07 2.82
N THR A 3 15.35 17.30 1.53
CA THR A 3 14.21 17.58 0.64
C THR A 3 13.38 16.30 0.53
N GLY A 4 12.55 16.05 1.53
CA GLY A 4 11.53 15.00 1.46
C GLY A 4 10.69 15.21 0.20
N LYS A 5 10.51 14.15 -0.60
CA LYS A 5 9.59 14.20 -1.75
C LYS A 5 8.20 14.62 -1.25
N THR A 6 7.52 15.47 -2.02
CA THR A 6 6.10 15.77 -1.76
C THR A 6 5.28 14.50 -1.89
N ASP A 7 4.13 14.43 -1.21
CA ASP A 7 3.22 13.27 -1.27
C ASP A 7 2.91 12.88 -2.74
N GLU A 8 2.69 13.87 -3.60
CA GLU A 8 2.47 13.69 -5.04
C GLU A 8 3.69 13.07 -5.74
N GLY A 9 4.90 13.51 -5.40
CA GLY A 9 6.14 12.95 -5.94
C GLY A 9 6.42 11.52 -5.48
N ILE A 10 6.01 11.17 -4.26
CA ILE A 10 6.05 9.79 -3.75
C ILE A 10 5.03 8.93 -4.49
N ALA A 11 3.79 9.39 -4.61
CA ALA A 11 2.74 8.69 -5.34
C ALA A 11 3.14 8.45 -6.81
N ALA A 12 3.72 9.44 -7.48
CA ALA A 12 4.22 9.29 -8.85
C ALA A 12 5.37 8.28 -8.95
N SER A 13 6.31 8.29 -8.00
CA SER A 13 7.42 7.33 -7.95
C SER A 13 6.90 5.89 -7.78
N LEU A 14 5.90 5.69 -6.91
CA LEU A 14 5.27 4.39 -6.70
C LEU A 14 4.47 3.94 -7.92
N LYS A 15 3.69 4.83 -8.55
CA LYS A 15 2.98 4.54 -9.81
C LYS A 15 3.96 4.10 -10.90
N GLN A 16 5.11 4.77 -11.04
CA GLN A 16 6.14 4.40 -12.02
C GLN A 16 6.71 2.99 -11.75
N GLN A 17 6.93 2.62 -10.49
CA GLN A 17 7.42 1.29 -10.11
C GLN A 17 6.39 0.18 -10.31
N LEU A 18 5.11 0.48 -10.08
CA LEU A 18 4.00 -0.43 -10.31
C LEU A 18 3.69 -0.61 -11.81
N GLY A 19 4.18 0.31 -12.65
CA GLY A 19 3.99 0.31 -14.10
C GLY A 19 2.54 0.58 -14.50
N ASN A 20 2.22 0.30 -15.76
CA ASN A 20 0.85 0.37 -16.28
C ASN A 20 0.06 -0.86 -15.83
N ASN A 21 -0.23 -0.94 -14.53
CA ASN A 21 -1.07 -1.99 -13.98
C ASN A 21 -2.54 -1.56 -14.02
N SER A 22 -3.31 -2.11 -14.97
CA SER A 22 -4.75 -1.83 -15.12
C SER A 22 -5.58 -2.23 -13.89
N ASP A 23 -5.02 -3.05 -13.01
CA ASP A 23 -5.66 -3.46 -11.77
C ASP A 23 -5.60 -2.40 -10.67
N ILE A 24 -4.81 -1.34 -10.83
CA ILE A 24 -4.68 -0.25 -9.87
C ILE A 24 -5.43 0.96 -10.44
N THR A 25 -6.55 1.31 -9.82
CA THR A 25 -7.43 2.38 -10.29
C THR A 25 -7.01 3.74 -9.75
N ASP A 26 -6.43 3.79 -8.56
CA ASP A 26 -5.92 5.02 -7.97
C ASP A 26 -4.83 4.75 -6.92
N LEU A 27 -3.94 5.70 -6.73
CA LEU A 27 -2.87 5.65 -5.73
C LEU A 27 -2.64 7.05 -5.17
N GLN A 28 -2.84 7.20 -3.86
CA GLN A 28 -2.70 8.46 -3.14
C GLN A 28 -1.76 8.29 -1.95
N VAL A 29 -0.89 9.27 -1.73
CA VAL A 29 -0.06 9.38 -0.52
C VAL A 29 -0.56 10.56 0.29
N LYS A 30 -0.67 10.39 1.61
CA LYS A 30 -0.99 11.45 2.58
C LYS A 30 -0.08 11.30 3.79
N GLY A 31 1.04 12.02 3.80
CA GLY A 31 2.09 11.87 4.81
C GLY A 31 2.59 10.40 4.90
N PRO A 32 2.44 9.71 6.05
CA PRO A 32 2.92 8.34 6.23
C PRO A 32 2.00 7.27 5.61
N LEU A 33 0.81 7.67 5.13
CA LEU A 33 -0.21 6.76 4.64
C LEU A 33 -0.20 6.67 3.12
N LEU A 34 -0.11 5.45 2.59
CA LEU A 34 -0.40 5.11 1.20
C LEU A 34 -1.81 4.52 1.10
N LYS A 35 -2.65 5.08 0.24
CA LYS A 35 -3.93 4.50 -0.16
C LYS A 35 -3.84 4.00 -1.59
N MET A 36 -4.12 2.72 -1.80
CA MET A 36 -4.15 2.09 -3.11
C MET A 36 -5.57 1.58 -3.38
N HIS A 37 -6.19 2.06 -4.45
CA HIS A 37 -7.44 1.51 -4.95
C HIS A 37 -7.13 0.51 -6.06
N VAL A 38 -7.77 -0.65 -5.99
CA VAL A 38 -7.65 -1.71 -6.99
C VAL A 38 -9.00 -2.06 -7.58
N THR A 39 -8.98 -2.74 -8.72
CA THR A 39 -10.19 -3.29 -9.34
C THR A 39 -10.78 -4.42 -8.48
N PRO A 40 -12.11 -4.68 -8.57
CA PRO A 40 -12.73 -5.83 -7.91
C PRO A 40 -12.09 -7.17 -8.29
N ALA A 41 -11.67 -7.33 -9.55
CA ALA A 41 -10.99 -8.54 -10.00
C ALA A 41 -9.63 -8.75 -9.31
N MET A 42 -8.92 -7.67 -8.99
CA MET A 42 -7.67 -7.74 -8.25
C MET A 42 -7.89 -7.99 -6.77
N SER A 43 -8.91 -7.38 -6.16
CA SER A 43 -9.22 -7.62 -4.75
C SER A 43 -9.63 -9.08 -4.49
N HIS A 44 -10.43 -9.69 -5.37
CA HIS A 44 -10.75 -11.12 -5.30
C HIS A 44 -9.50 -12.00 -5.40
N ARG A 45 -8.56 -11.68 -6.31
CA ARG A 45 -7.28 -12.41 -6.42
C ARG A 45 -6.42 -12.27 -5.19
N LEU A 46 -6.35 -11.06 -4.61
CA LEU A 46 -5.60 -10.80 -3.38
C LEU A 46 -6.24 -11.47 -2.15
N ALA A 47 -7.56 -11.62 -2.14
CA ALA A 47 -8.26 -12.36 -1.09
C ALA A 47 -8.05 -13.87 -1.21
N ALA A 48 -8.05 -14.41 -2.44
CA ALA A 48 -7.79 -15.83 -2.69
C ALA A 48 -6.33 -16.23 -2.39
N ASP A 49 -5.37 -15.37 -2.75
CA ASP A 49 -3.94 -15.57 -2.46
C ASP A 49 -3.44 -14.55 -1.43
N ARG A 50 -3.81 -14.81 -0.16
CA ARG A 50 -3.50 -13.93 0.97
C ARG A 50 -2.01 -13.69 1.15
N GLU A 51 -1.18 -14.70 0.87
CA GLU A 51 0.26 -14.60 1.04
C GLU A 51 0.88 -13.69 -0.03
N ARG A 52 0.41 -13.80 -1.28
CA ARG A 52 0.83 -12.85 -2.32
C ARG A 52 0.40 -11.43 -2.00
N GLY A 53 -0.84 -11.22 -1.54
CA GLY A 53 -1.27 -9.88 -1.15
C GLY A 53 -0.50 -9.33 0.05
N ARG A 54 -0.16 -10.18 1.04
CA ARG A 54 0.71 -9.80 2.15
C ARG A 54 2.07 -9.31 1.67
N LYS A 55 2.72 -10.04 0.75
CA LYS A 55 4.02 -9.65 0.17
C LYS A 55 3.95 -8.31 -0.55
N ILE A 56 2.89 -8.05 -1.32
CA ILE A 56 2.70 -6.78 -2.02
C ILE A 56 2.59 -5.63 -1.01
N VAL A 57 1.78 -5.77 0.03
CA VAL A 57 1.61 -4.73 1.06
C VAL A 57 2.91 -4.47 1.81
N LEU A 58 3.65 -5.52 2.20
CA LEU A 58 4.96 -5.36 2.86
C LEU A 58 5.98 -4.65 1.96
N MET A 59 6.01 -4.98 0.67
CA MET A 59 6.87 -4.31 -0.30
C MET A 59 6.52 -2.81 -0.41
N LEU A 60 5.23 -2.47 -0.48
CA LEU A 60 4.77 -1.08 -0.50
C LEU A 60 5.15 -0.32 0.78
N MET A 61 5.04 -0.96 1.95
CA MET A 61 5.50 -0.39 3.21
C MET A 61 7.01 -0.11 3.17
N ALA A 62 7.82 -1.07 2.73
CA ALA A 62 9.27 -0.89 2.61
C ALA A 62 9.65 0.27 1.65
N GLN A 63 8.95 0.40 0.53
CA GLN A 63 9.13 1.51 -0.40
C GLN A 63 8.71 2.86 0.22
N MET A 64 7.58 2.90 0.93
CA MET A 64 7.13 4.09 1.65
C MET A 64 8.17 4.54 2.68
N LYS A 65 8.74 3.63 3.47
CA LYS A 65 9.82 3.95 4.42
C LYS A 65 11.03 4.57 3.72
N LYS A 66 11.45 3.99 2.59
CA LYS A 66 12.57 4.51 1.80
C LYS A 66 12.30 5.89 1.20
N LEU A 67 11.08 6.14 0.74
CA LEU A 67 10.71 7.39 0.06
C LEU A 67 10.38 8.53 1.03
N THR A 68 9.85 8.21 2.21
CA THR A 68 9.46 9.20 3.23
C THR A 68 10.52 9.41 4.31
N GLY A 69 11.46 8.48 4.47
CA GLY A 69 12.39 8.46 5.61
C GLY A 69 11.74 8.10 6.95
N ARG A 70 10.45 7.71 6.94
CA ARG A 70 9.66 7.45 8.14
C ARG A 70 9.62 5.97 8.46
N ALA A 71 9.71 5.63 9.75
CA ALA A 71 9.53 4.26 10.21
C ALA A 71 8.06 3.88 10.41
N ASP A 72 7.18 4.87 10.64
CA ASP A 72 5.78 4.74 11.02
C ASP A 72 4.81 4.83 9.83
N VAL A 73 5.07 4.04 8.78
CA VAL A 73 4.23 4.06 7.57
C VAL A 73 3.03 3.12 7.66
N ALA A 74 1.98 3.45 6.90
CA ALA A 74 0.80 2.60 6.73
C ALA A 74 0.43 2.48 5.26
N VAL A 75 -0.10 1.31 4.88
CA VAL A 75 -0.60 1.03 3.53
C VAL A 75 -2.02 0.49 3.64
N TRP A 76 -2.96 1.14 2.98
CA TRP A 76 -4.35 0.69 2.90
C TRP A 76 -4.71 0.34 1.47
N VAL A 77 -5.26 -0.86 1.29
CA VAL A 77 -5.75 -1.33 -0.01
C VAL A 77 -7.27 -1.34 0.00
N TYR A 78 -7.83 -0.66 -0.99
CA TYR A 78 -9.25 -0.48 -1.18
C TYR A 78 -9.71 -1.17 -2.46
N SER A 79 -10.89 -1.78 -2.41
CA SER A 79 -11.65 -2.18 -3.59
C SER A 79 -12.94 -1.38 -3.54
N GLU A 80 -13.26 -0.66 -4.61
CA GLU A 80 -14.37 0.29 -4.61
C GLU A 80 -14.24 1.26 -3.42
N ASN A 81 -15.24 1.31 -2.53
CA ASN A 81 -15.24 2.16 -1.34
C ASN A 81 -14.90 1.41 -0.04
N GLN A 82 -14.38 0.18 -0.12
CA GLN A 82 -14.12 -0.67 1.04
C GLN A 82 -12.64 -0.96 1.22
N LYS A 83 -12.11 -0.66 2.41
CA LYS A 83 -10.74 -1.04 2.83
C LYS A 83 -10.73 -2.53 3.16
N PHE A 84 -9.95 -3.35 2.45
CA PHE A 84 -9.91 -4.79 2.69
C PHE A 84 -8.55 -5.32 3.12
N ILE A 85 -7.45 -4.60 2.86
CA ILE A 85 -6.12 -4.91 3.41
C ILE A 85 -5.56 -3.69 4.13
N GLU A 86 -4.95 -3.92 5.27
CA GLU A 86 -4.21 -2.93 6.04
C GLU A 86 -2.82 -3.44 6.38
N GLY A 87 -1.81 -2.70 5.90
CA GLY A 87 -0.42 -2.80 6.34
C GLY A 87 -0.11 -1.71 7.36
N ASN A 88 0.36 -2.09 8.54
CA ASN A 88 0.77 -1.16 9.58
C ASN A 88 2.00 -1.66 10.34
N VAL A 89 2.71 -0.72 10.95
CA VAL A 89 3.86 -1.01 11.81
C VAL A 89 3.34 -1.30 13.21
N LYS A 90 3.65 -2.47 13.76
CA LYS A 90 3.38 -2.77 15.17
C LYS A 90 4.57 -2.38 16.03
N VAL A 91 4.29 -1.96 17.26
CA VAL A 91 5.31 -1.65 18.29
C VAL A 91 6.20 -2.87 18.56
N PHE A 92 5.64 -4.08 18.42
CA PHE A 92 6.36 -5.34 18.57
C PHE A 92 6.04 -6.26 17.38
N GLY A 93 7.07 -6.83 16.74
CA GLY A 93 6.93 -7.73 15.58
C GLY A 93 7.08 -7.10 14.20
N GLY A 94 7.30 -5.79 14.10
CA GLY A 94 7.62 -5.11 12.84
C GLY A 94 6.40 -4.84 11.94
N ASP A 95 6.59 -4.95 10.63
CA ASP A 95 5.53 -4.71 9.65
C ASP A 95 4.51 -5.84 9.65
N ASN A 96 3.24 -5.48 9.74
CA ASN A 96 2.13 -6.40 9.86
C ASN A 96 1.08 -6.11 8.80
N VAL A 97 0.46 -7.16 8.27
CA VAL A 97 -0.62 -7.05 7.28
C VAL A 97 -1.84 -7.79 7.81
N ASN A 98 -2.98 -7.11 7.82
CA ASN A 98 -4.28 -7.65 8.21
C ASN A 98 -5.25 -7.60 7.02
N TYR A 99 -6.01 -8.68 6.84
CA TYR A 99 -7.17 -8.71 5.96
C TYR A 99 -8.40 -8.40 6.80
N LEU A 100 -9.23 -7.47 6.34
CA LEU A 100 -10.42 -7.03 7.06
C LEU A 100 -11.67 -7.83 6.69
N PHE A 101 -11.57 -8.64 5.64
CA PHE A 101 -12.64 -9.50 5.16
C PHE A 101 -12.09 -10.89 4.78
N ASP A 102 -12.88 -11.92 5.04
CA ASP A 102 -12.86 -13.17 4.29
C ASP A 102 -13.90 -13.01 3.17
N LEU A 103 -13.43 -13.05 1.92
CA LEU A 103 -14.28 -13.01 0.72
C LEU A 103 -14.66 -14.44 0.33
#